data_AF-A0A1Q3EBJ5-F1
#
_entry.id   AF-A0A1Q3EBJ5-F1
#
_cell.length_a   1.000
_cell.length_b   1.000
_cell.length_c   1.000
_cell.angle_alpha   90.00
_cell.angle_beta   90.00
_cell.angle_gamma   90.00
#
_symmetry.space_group_name_H-M   'P 1'
#
loop_
_entity.id
_entity.type
_entity.pdbx_description
1 polymer ?
#
loop_
_entity_poly.entity_id
_entity_poly.type
_entity_poly.pdbx_seq_one_letter_code
_entity_poly.pdbx_strand_id
1 'polypeptide(L)'
;MPSFKFKSDIADLMGTLSLSETLPFTVTDQITRLKSSLAELKVNTRCSGFIIDGDMAIDWKTYFDANYDGTRSGTPEFMSDRLRRSLRLPRAYVQSTVDDLASFYYVGQWAAVFNPSHQSNLLEELRNDIAGSVTSRESASSRTTNLNPKLFSDRQDYGLFLLCCKPTLAAWKSSITSLDDWFQEAMQELIARSDGKIDPDTHRSLFLSFAYHGVADFADIGEK
;
A
#
# COMPACT_ATOMS: atom_id res chain seq x y z
N MET A 1 -6.81 -27.69 0.83
CA MET A 1 -6.84 -26.51 -0.04
C MET A 1 -7.91 -25.55 0.48
N PRO A 2 -7.55 -24.41 1.09
CA PRO A 2 -8.53 -23.42 1.55
C PRO A 2 -8.72 -22.36 0.46
N SER A 3 -9.73 -22.50 -0.42
CA SER A 3 -9.82 -21.63 -1.60
C SER A 3 -11.21 -21.10 -1.99
N PHE A 4 -12.20 -21.11 -1.10
CA PHE A 4 -13.53 -20.57 -1.45
C PHE A 4 -14.10 -19.56 -0.46
N LYS A 5 -13.65 -19.54 0.80
CA LYS A 5 -14.19 -18.63 1.83
C LYS A 5 -13.57 -17.22 1.80
N PHE A 6 -12.28 -17.12 1.48
CA PHE A 6 -11.58 -15.84 1.41
C PHE A 6 -12.15 -14.91 0.31
N LYS A 7 -12.53 -15.48 -0.84
CA LYS A 7 -13.12 -14.70 -1.94
C LYS A 7 -14.51 -14.16 -1.60
N SER A 8 -15.38 -14.96 -0.97
CA SER A 8 -16.70 -14.48 -0.53
C SER A 8 -16.56 -13.45 0.59
N ASP A 9 -15.66 -13.68 1.54
CA ASP A 9 -15.47 -12.78 2.67
C ASP A 9 -14.87 -11.44 2.22
N ILE A 10 -13.96 -11.43 1.22
CA ILE A 10 -13.48 -10.19 0.59
C ILE A 10 -14.55 -9.54 -0.26
N ALA A 11 -15.35 -10.30 -1.04
CA ALA A 11 -16.43 -9.72 -1.84
C ALA A 11 -17.55 -9.11 -0.97
N ASP A 12 -17.86 -9.70 0.18
CA ASP A 12 -18.81 -9.17 1.16
C ASP A 12 -18.24 -7.93 1.89
N LEU A 13 -16.94 -7.98 2.22
CA LEU A 13 -16.24 -6.83 2.77
C LEU A 13 -16.16 -5.68 1.75
N MET A 14 -15.85 -5.99 0.49
CA MET A 14 -15.86 -5.10 -0.68
C MET A 14 -17.24 -4.53 -0.98
N GLY A 15 -18.29 -5.33 -0.87
CA GLY A 15 -19.68 -4.87 -1.01
C GLY A 15 -20.08 -3.94 0.13
N THR A 16 -19.54 -4.17 1.33
CA THR A 16 -19.76 -3.30 2.50
C THR A 16 -18.92 -2.02 2.45
N LEU A 17 -17.70 -2.11 1.90
CA LEU A 17 -16.74 -1.05 1.68
C LEU A 17 -16.95 -0.35 0.33
N SER A 18 -17.88 -0.80 -0.52
CA SER A 18 -18.18 -0.22 -1.82
C SER A 18 -18.60 1.23 -1.60
N LEU A 19 -17.63 2.11 -1.83
CA LEU A 19 -17.75 3.54 -1.85
C LEU A 19 -18.70 3.88 -2.99
N SER A 20 -19.97 4.05 -2.67
CA SER A 20 -20.86 4.83 -3.53
C SER A 20 -20.22 6.20 -3.70
N GLU A 21 -19.87 6.56 -4.94
CA GLU A 21 -19.43 7.90 -5.37
C GLU A 21 -20.49 8.99 -5.11
N THR A 22 -21.53 8.70 -4.33
CA THR A 22 -22.75 9.50 -4.22
C THR A 22 -23.34 9.64 -2.82
N LEU A 23 -22.66 9.22 -1.73
CA LEU A 23 -23.22 9.41 -0.38
C LEU A 23 -22.25 10.10 0.60
N PRO A 24 -22.73 11.09 1.39
CA PRO A 24 -21.92 11.87 2.31
C PRO A 24 -21.73 11.08 3.61
N PHE A 25 -21.11 9.91 3.54
CA PHE A 25 -20.73 9.18 4.74
C PHE A 25 -19.42 9.74 5.27
N THR A 26 -19.41 10.17 6.52
CA THR A 26 -18.18 10.62 7.17
C THR A 26 -17.24 9.42 7.33
N VAL A 27 -15.92 9.63 7.38
CA VAL A 27 -14.91 8.58 7.66
C VAL A 27 -15.31 7.73 8.88
N THR A 28 -15.94 8.34 9.87
CA THR A 28 -16.50 7.71 11.07
C THR A 28 -17.60 6.68 10.79
N ASP A 29 -18.49 6.95 9.83
CA ASP A 29 -19.58 6.04 9.46
C ASP A 29 -19.03 4.79 8.76
N GLN A 30 -18.02 4.98 7.89
CA GLN A 30 -17.35 3.88 7.20
C GLN A 30 -16.58 3.00 8.18
N ILE A 31 -15.83 3.61 9.11
CA ILE A 31 -15.17 2.92 10.22
C ILE A 31 -16.16 2.09 11.04
N THR A 32 -17.34 2.64 11.33
CA THR A 32 -18.37 1.95 12.13
C THR A 32 -18.94 0.73 11.40
N ARG A 33 -19.17 0.86 10.10
CA ARG A 33 -19.63 -0.26 9.26
C ARG A 33 -18.56 -1.36 9.18
N LEU A 34 -17.30 -0.98 8.94
CA LEU A 34 -16.18 -1.93 8.92
C LEU A 34 -16.05 -2.69 10.25
N LYS A 35 -16.11 -1.98 11.39
CA LYS A 35 -16.09 -2.62 12.73
C LYS A 35 -17.18 -3.69 12.86
N SER A 36 -18.38 -3.39 12.38
CA SER A 36 -19.52 -4.31 12.45
C SER A 36 -19.29 -5.56 11.60
N SER A 37 -18.81 -5.39 10.36
CA SER A 37 -18.49 -6.51 9.47
C SER A 37 -17.34 -7.38 9.98
N LEU A 38 -16.28 -6.78 10.51
CA LEU A 38 -15.15 -7.54 11.07
C LEU A 38 -15.57 -8.37 12.29
N ALA A 39 -16.45 -7.82 13.14
CA ALA A 39 -17.00 -8.54 14.27
C ALA A 39 -17.84 -9.76 13.83
N GLU A 40 -18.68 -9.59 12.81
CA GLU A 40 -19.50 -10.67 12.24
C GLU A 40 -18.63 -11.79 11.64
N LEU A 41 -17.59 -11.43 10.89
CA LEU A 41 -16.64 -12.36 10.27
C LEU A 41 -15.67 -13.00 11.29
N LYS A 42 -15.70 -12.58 12.56
CA LYS A 42 -14.75 -12.97 13.62
C LYS A 42 -13.29 -12.74 13.24
N VAL A 43 -13.05 -11.84 12.29
CA VAL A 43 -11.74 -11.35 11.92
C VAL A 43 -11.27 -10.42 13.04
N ASN A 44 -9.96 -10.35 13.28
CA ASN A 44 -9.37 -9.51 14.34
C ASN A 44 -9.66 -9.94 15.81
N THR A 45 -10.23 -11.13 16.03
CA THR A 45 -10.59 -11.62 17.38
C THR A 45 -9.42 -12.18 18.19
N ARG A 46 -8.29 -12.53 17.53
CA ARG A 46 -7.11 -13.14 18.17
C ARG A 46 -5.80 -12.37 17.94
N CYS A 47 -5.71 -11.64 16.84
CA CYS A 47 -4.55 -10.85 16.45
C CYS A 47 -5.07 -9.49 15.97
N SER A 48 -4.66 -8.41 16.63
CA SER A 48 -5.12 -7.04 16.36
C SER A 48 -4.56 -6.47 15.06
N GLY A 49 -3.43 -7.02 14.60
CA GLY A 49 -2.63 -6.54 13.48
C GLY A 49 -1.17 -6.36 13.87
N PHE A 50 -0.28 -6.45 12.89
CA PHE A 50 1.12 -6.07 13.01
C PHE A 50 1.42 -5.06 11.91
N ILE A 51 2.24 -4.06 12.21
CA ILE A 51 2.95 -3.31 11.15
C ILE A 51 4.24 -4.06 10.93
N ILE A 52 4.50 -4.46 9.69
CA ILE A 52 5.66 -5.27 9.34
C ILE A 52 6.50 -4.45 8.38
N ASP A 53 7.75 -4.20 8.75
CA ASP A 53 8.79 -3.92 7.77
C ASP A 53 9.60 -5.21 7.53
N GLY A 54 10.41 -5.24 6.47
CA GLY A 54 11.12 -6.46 6.05
C GLY A 54 11.99 -7.13 7.13
N ASP A 55 12.31 -6.44 8.23
CA ASP A 55 13.18 -6.90 9.31
C ASP A 55 12.57 -6.77 10.73
N MET A 56 11.44 -6.09 10.89
CA MET A 56 10.75 -5.84 12.15
C MET A 56 9.24 -5.99 12.01
N ALA A 57 8.60 -6.46 13.08
CA ALA A 57 7.15 -6.45 13.20
C ALA A 57 6.76 -5.82 14.54
N ILE A 58 5.86 -4.84 14.51
CA ILE A 58 5.37 -4.14 15.70
C ILE A 58 3.90 -4.50 15.91
N ASP A 59 3.56 -4.97 17.11
CA ASP A 59 2.18 -5.24 17.51
C ASP A 59 1.39 -3.92 17.57
N TRP A 60 0.25 -3.88 16.89
CA TRP A 60 -0.67 -2.74 16.90
C TRP A 60 -1.21 -2.38 18.28
N LYS A 61 -1.18 -3.32 19.23
CA LYS A 61 -1.59 -3.03 20.62
C LYS A 61 -0.74 -1.93 21.21
N THR A 62 0.57 -1.98 20.99
CA THR A 62 1.55 -1.04 21.56
C THR A 62 1.90 0.11 20.62
N TYR A 63 1.60 -0.02 19.33
CA TYR A 63 1.96 0.98 18.32
C TYR A 63 1.28 2.35 18.52
N PHE A 64 0.06 2.36 19.06
CA PHE A 64 -0.70 3.58 19.33
C PHE A 64 -0.64 4.03 20.79
N ASP A 65 0.20 3.40 21.61
CA ASP A 65 0.38 3.79 23.00
C ASP A 65 1.21 5.08 23.08
N ALA A 66 0.98 5.88 24.11
CA ALA A 66 1.69 7.15 24.33
C ALA A 66 3.23 6.99 24.48
N ASN A 67 3.71 5.75 24.70
CA ASN A 67 5.13 5.42 24.83
C ASN A 67 5.78 4.98 23.51
N TYR A 68 5.02 4.86 22.42
CA TYR A 68 5.59 4.57 21.11
C TYR A 68 6.39 5.79 20.64
N ASP A 69 7.68 5.59 20.40
CA ASP A 69 8.61 6.68 20.06
C ASP A 69 8.50 7.17 18.61
N GLY A 70 7.60 6.55 17.82
CA GLY A 70 7.42 6.92 16.42
C GLY A 70 8.61 6.54 15.55
N THR A 71 9.42 5.56 15.97
CA THR A 71 10.55 5.09 15.18
C THR A 71 10.06 4.64 13.81
N ARG A 72 10.64 5.26 12.77
CA ARG A 72 10.39 4.95 11.37
C ARG A 72 11.40 3.89 10.96
N SER A 73 10.93 2.75 10.50
CA SER A 73 11.78 1.60 10.22
C SER A 73 11.45 0.95 8.88
N GLY A 74 12.37 0.11 8.42
CA GLY A 74 12.24 -0.68 7.20
C GLY A 74 13.40 -0.56 6.22
N THR A 75 13.32 -1.37 5.19
CA THR A 75 14.32 -1.44 4.13
C THR A 75 14.11 -0.30 3.12
N PRO A 76 15.08 0.62 2.92
CA PRO A 76 14.91 1.82 2.09
C PRO A 76 14.39 1.57 0.66
N GLU A 77 14.73 0.43 0.08
CA GLU A 77 14.33 -0.02 -1.26
C GLU A 77 12.83 -0.28 -1.35
N PHE A 78 12.20 -0.65 -0.23
CA PHE A 78 10.78 -1.04 -0.16
C PHE A 78 9.91 -0.04 0.59
N MET A 79 10.46 0.87 1.39
CA MET A 79 9.67 1.92 2.04
C MET A 79 8.82 2.71 1.03
N SER A 80 7.62 3.16 1.43
CA SER A 80 6.85 4.12 0.65
C SER A 80 7.63 5.41 0.37
N ASP A 81 7.28 6.13 -0.69
CA ASP A 81 7.95 7.39 -1.03
C ASP A 81 7.75 8.44 0.08
N ARG A 82 6.57 8.46 0.75
CA ARG A 82 6.30 9.39 1.87
C ARG A 82 7.09 9.00 3.12
N LEU A 83 7.10 7.73 3.51
CA LEU A 83 7.89 7.22 4.64
C LEU A 83 9.37 7.55 4.45
N ARG A 84 9.92 7.25 3.26
CA ARG A 84 11.34 7.47 2.96
C ARG A 84 11.71 8.95 2.92
N ARG A 85 10.82 9.83 2.43
CA ARG A 85 11.00 11.29 2.53
C ARG A 85 10.92 11.79 3.96
N SER A 86 10.02 11.19 4.77
CA SER A 86 9.83 11.59 6.16
C SER A 86 11.11 11.44 6.96
N LEU A 87 11.94 10.41 6.69
CA LEU A 87 13.23 10.17 7.37
C LEU A 87 14.18 11.39 7.34
N ARG A 88 14.03 12.28 6.34
CA ARG A 88 14.85 13.48 6.18
C ARG A 88 14.25 14.72 6.85
N LEU A 89 13.04 14.61 7.37
CA LEU A 89 12.29 15.70 7.97
C LEU A 89 12.12 15.46 9.48
N PRO A 90 12.23 16.49 10.31
CA PRO A 90 12.03 16.39 11.76
C PRO A 90 10.54 16.23 12.16
N ARG A 91 9.65 15.94 11.21
CA ARG A 91 8.21 15.81 11.46
C ARG A 91 7.88 14.41 11.98
N ALA A 92 6.91 14.35 12.89
CA ALA A 92 6.26 13.10 13.23
C ALA A 92 5.59 12.53 11.97
N TYR A 93 5.90 11.29 11.63
CA TYR A 93 5.26 10.54 10.55
C TYR A 93 4.66 9.29 11.16
N VAL A 94 3.38 9.06 10.89
CA VAL A 94 2.69 7.86 11.33
C VAL A 94 2.80 6.85 10.20
N GLN A 95 3.67 5.85 10.36
CA GLN A 95 3.72 4.72 9.43
C GLN A 95 2.39 3.97 9.48
N SER A 96 1.89 3.62 8.30
CA SER A 96 0.51 3.18 8.07
C SER A 96 0.48 1.89 7.26
N THR A 97 -0.68 1.26 7.20
CA THR A 97 -0.92 0.09 6.33
C THR A 97 -0.77 0.41 4.84
N VAL A 98 -0.90 1.68 4.45
CA VAL A 98 -0.62 2.12 3.07
C VAL A 98 0.89 2.06 2.77
N ASP A 99 1.75 2.26 3.77
CA ASP A 99 3.20 2.07 3.61
C ASP A 99 3.55 0.60 3.36
N ASP A 100 2.82 -0.33 3.99
CA ASP A 100 2.99 -1.77 3.78
C ASP A 100 2.51 -2.18 2.37
N LEU A 101 1.38 -1.62 1.90
CA LEU A 101 0.87 -1.82 0.54
C LEU A 101 1.84 -1.26 -0.51
N ALA A 102 2.42 -0.08 -0.26
CA ALA A 102 3.47 0.48 -1.11
C ALA A 102 4.71 -0.41 -1.13
N SER A 103 5.10 -0.96 0.02
CA SER A 103 6.20 -1.92 0.12
C SER A 103 5.94 -3.17 -0.71
N PHE A 104 4.73 -3.70 -0.67
CA PHE A 104 4.34 -4.83 -1.50
C PHE A 104 4.42 -4.50 -3.00
N TYR A 105 4.03 -3.30 -3.41
CA TYR A 105 4.24 -2.82 -4.79
C TYR A 105 5.72 -2.77 -5.18
N TYR A 106 6.60 -2.22 -4.35
CA TYR A 106 8.03 -2.14 -4.69
C TYR A 106 8.67 -3.53 -4.77
N VAL A 107 8.23 -4.49 -3.95
CA VAL A 107 8.63 -5.90 -4.09
C VAL A 107 8.18 -6.46 -5.44
N GLY A 108 6.93 -6.21 -5.85
CA GLY A 108 6.42 -6.64 -7.15
C GLY A 108 7.18 -6.03 -8.32
N GLN A 109 7.49 -4.74 -8.25
CA GLN A 109 8.32 -4.05 -9.24
C GLN A 109 9.74 -4.63 -9.27
N TRP A 110 10.36 -4.85 -8.12
CA TRP A 110 11.68 -5.45 -8.02
C TRP A 110 11.70 -6.83 -8.68
N ALA A 111 10.73 -7.69 -8.37
CA ALA A 111 10.61 -9.01 -8.98
C ALA A 111 10.45 -8.95 -10.51
N ALA A 112 9.72 -7.95 -11.02
CA ALA A 112 9.54 -7.74 -12.46
C ALA A 112 10.84 -7.32 -13.17
N VAL A 113 11.58 -6.38 -12.59
CA VAL A 113 12.79 -5.79 -13.21
C VAL A 113 14.03 -6.69 -13.04
N PHE A 114 14.14 -7.39 -11.91
CA PHE A 114 15.25 -8.31 -11.63
C PHE A 114 15.00 -9.74 -12.14
N ASN A 115 13.95 -9.95 -12.93
CA ASN A 115 13.69 -11.24 -13.55
C ASN A 115 14.87 -11.66 -14.47
N PRO A 116 15.41 -12.90 -14.33
CA PRO A 116 16.60 -13.32 -15.07
C PRO A 116 16.34 -13.62 -16.56
N SER A 117 15.09 -13.58 -17.03
CA SER A 117 14.72 -13.87 -18.43
C SER A 117 15.22 -12.84 -19.44
N HIS A 118 15.69 -11.67 -18.98
CA HIS A 118 16.19 -10.63 -19.86
C HIS A 118 17.34 -9.83 -19.24
N GLN A 119 18.25 -9.38 -20.10
CA GLN A 119 19.44 -8.61 -19.71
C GLN A 119 19.76 -7.59 -20.81
N SER A 120 19.94 -6.34 -20.40
CA SER A 120 20.38 -5.24 -21.26
C SER A 120 21.00 -4.14 -20.39
N ASN A 121 21.76 -3.22 -20.99
CA ASN A 121 22.31 -2.08 -20.26
C ASN A 121 21.22 -1.16 -19.71
N LEU A 122 20.14 -0.92 -20.47
CA LEU A 122 19.03 -0.07 -20.05
C LEU A 122 18.21 -0.69 -18.92
N LEU A 123 18.06 -2.03 -18.92
CA LEU A 123 17.44 -2.74 -17.81
C LEU A 123 18.31 -2.68 -16.56
N GLU A 124 19.64 -2.75 -16.72
CA GLU A 124 20.58 -2.60 -15.60
C GLU A 124 20.57 -1.17 -15.02
N GLU A 125 20.50 -0.15 -15.86
CA GLU A 125 20.27 1.23 -15.43
C GLU A 125 18.96 1.36 -14.66
N LEU A 126 17.87 0.74 -15.14
CA LEU A 126 16.58 0.74 -14.44
C LEU A 126 16.67 0.06 -13.06
N ARG A 127 17.41 -1.06 -12.95
CA ARG A 127 17.67 -1.74 -11.66
C ARG A 127 18.41 -0.86 -10.67
N ASN A 128 19.45 -0.18 -11.15
CA ASN A 128 20.22 0.77 -10.35
C ASN A 128 19.35 1.96 -9.90
N ASP A 129 18.48 2.46 -10.77
CA ASP A 129 17.56 3.54 -10.42
C ASP A 129 16.54 3.10 -9.35
N ILE A 130 16.02 1.86 -9.43
CA ILE A 130 15.10 1.28 -8.42
C ILE A 130 15.77 1.13 -7.05
N ALA A 131 16.99 0.61 -7.02
CA ALA A 131 17.78 0.48 -5.80
C ALA A 131 18.36 1.83 -5.29
N GLY A 132 18.25 2.89 -6.10
CA GLY A 132 18.88 4.17 -5.86
C GLY A 132 18.13 5.07 -4.89
N SER A 133 18.28 6.39 -5.11
CA SER A 133 17.62 7.42 -4.31
C SER A 133 16.09 7.40 -4.46
N VAL A 134 15.36 8.08 -3.58
CA VAL A 134 13.89 8.25 -3.72
C VAL A 134 13.53 8.79 -5.11
N THR A 135 14.20 9.85 -5.55
CA THR A 135 13.97 10.47 -6.85
C THR A 135 14.28 9.51 -8.01
N SER A 136 15.35 8.74 -7.91
CA SER A 136 15.72 7.73 -8.91
C SER A 136 14.64 6.65 -9.01
N ARG A 137 14.20 6.11 -7.87
CA ARG A 137 13.17 5.05 -7.83
C ARG A 137 11.82 5.53 -8.33
N GLU A 138 11.43 6.77 -8.03
CA GLU A 138 10.20 7.37 -8.57
C GLU A 138 10.27 7.52 -10.09
N SER A 139 11.40 8.01 -10.61
CA SER A 139 11.65 8.10 -12.05
C SER A 139 11.62 6.72 -12.72
N ALA A 140 12.28 5.71 -12.13
CA ALA A 140 12.25 4.34 -12.60
C ALA A 140 10.85 3.72 -12.56
N SER A 141 10.08 4.01 -11.51
CA SER A 141 8.69 3.56 -11.41
C SER A 141 7.83 4.14 -12.52
N SER A 142 7.94 5.45 -12.75
CA SER A 142 7.27 6.12 -13.86
C SER A 142 7.71 5.54 -15.21
N ARG A 143 9.01 5.29 -15.41
CA ARG A 143 9.54 4.66 -16.63
C ARG A 143 8.90 3.28 -16.85
N THR A 144 8.88 2.45 -15.81
CA THR A 144 8.28 1.10 -15.83
C THR A 144 6.81 1.15 -16.24
N THR A 145 6.03 2.06 -15.67
CA THR A 145 4.60 2.21 -15.99
C THR A 145 4.33 2.84 -17.36
N ASN A 146 5.34 3.46 -17.98
CA ASN A 146 5.22 4.12 -19.29
C ASN A 146 5.76 3.29 -20.47
N LEU A 147 6.42 2.15 -20.21
CA LEU A 147 6.91 1.26 -21.26
C LEU A 147 5.79 0.82 -22.22
N ASN A 148 6.10 0.72 -23.51
CA ASN A 148 5.13 0.37 -24.55
C ASN A 148 5.47 -1.00 -25.16
N PRO A 149 4.65 -2.04 -24.89
CA PRO A 149 4.92 -3.38 -25.41
C PRO A 149 4.88 -3.48 -26.94
N LYS A 150 4.31 -2.49 -27.63
CA LYS A 150 4.27 -2.42 -29.09
C LYS A 150 5.58 -1.93 -29.70
N LEU A 151 6.39 -1.17 -28.95
CA LEU A 151 7.68 -0.67 -29.43
C LEU A 151 8.73 -1.79 -29.44
N PHE A 152 9.46 -1.90 -30.54
CA PHE A 152 10.54 -2.88 -30.66
C PHE A 152 11.69 -2.58 -29.70
N SER A 153 12.06 -1.30 -29.55
CA SER A 153 13.07 -0.83 -28.59
C SER A 153 12.74 -1.32 -27.19
N ASP A 154 11.53 -1.06 -26.71
CA ASP A 154 11.16 -1.40 -25.33
C ASP A 154 11.20 -2.91 -25.07
N ARG A 155 10.82 -3.72 -26.07
CA ARG A 155 10.95 -5.19 -25.97
C ARG A 155 12.40 -5.64 -25.94
N GLN A 156 13.26 -5.00 -26.74
CA GLN A 156 14.69 -5.31 -26.80
C GLN A 156 15.44 -4.87 -25.55
N ASP A 157 15.03 -3.74 -24.96
CA ASP A 157 15.74 -3.09 -23.86
C ASP A 157 15.25 -3.58 -22.50
N TYR A 158 13.99 -3.95 -22.34
CA TYR A 158 13.42 -4.28 -21.04
C TYR A 158 12.86 -5.70 -20.94
N GLY A 159 12.74 -6.40 -22.07
CA GLY A 159 12.24 -7.77 -22.13
C GLY A 159 10.71 -7.87 -22.00
N LEU A 160 10.18 -9.01 -22.48
CA LEU A 160 8.74 -9.23 -22.50
C LEU A 160 8.13 -9.39 -21.11
N PHE A 161 8.87 -9.96 -20.14
CA PHE A 161 8.32 -10.20 -18.80
C PHE A 161 7.92 -8.90 -18.10
N LEU A 162 8.82 -7.92 -18.04
CA LEU A 162 8.51 -6.62 -17.45
C LEU A 162 7.35 -5.93 -18.15
N LEU A 163 7.31 -6.02 -19.49
CA LEU A 163 6.23 -5.48 -20.30
C LEU A 163 4.88 -6.18 -20.05
N CYS A 164 4.88 -7.47 -19.75
CA CYS A 164 3.69 -8.21 -19.33
C CYS A 164 3.21 -7.80 -17.94
N CYS A 165 4.12 -7.49 -17.01
CA CYS A 165 3.77 -7.02 -15.67
C CYS A 165 3.29 -5.55 -15.65
N LYS A 166 3.63 -4.77 -16.68
CA LYS A 166 3.37 -3.33 -16.77
C LYS A 166 1.92 -2.93 -16.49
N PRO A 167 0.87 -3.55 -17.07
CA PRO A 167 -0.51 -3.17 -16.80
C PRO A 167 -0.87 -3.30 -15.31
N THR A 168 -0.48 -4.41 -14.68
CA THR A 168 -0.69 -4.66 -13.25
C THR A 168 0.05 -3.64 -12.39
N LEU A 169 1.35 -3.41 -12.67
CA LEU A 169 2.15 -2.44 -11.92
C LEU A 169 1.59 -1.01 -12.07
N ALA A 170 1.16 -0.60 -13.26
CA ALA A 170 0.60 0.72 -13.49
C ALA A 170 -0.73 0.93 -12.74
N ALA A 171 -1.65 -0.04 -12.86
CA ALA A 171 -2.93 0.01 -12.16
C ALA A 171 -2.72 0.05 -10.64
N TRP A 172 -1.80 -0.77 -10.13
CA TRP A 172 -1.54 -0.88 -8.71
C TRP A 172 -0.86 0.37 -8.13
N LYS A 173 0.14 0.94 -8.82
CA LYS A 173 0.77 2.21 -8.41
C LYS A 173 -0.27 3.34 -8.35
N SER A 174 -1.19 3.38 -9.31
CA SER A 174 -2.30 4.34 -9.30
C SER A 174 -3.19 4.17 -8.08
N SER A 175 -3.66 2.95 -7.80
CA SER A 175 -4.49 2.64 -6.62
C SER A 175 -3.79 3.01 -5.32
N ILE A 176 -2.52 2.60 -5.12
CA ILE A 176 -1.77 2.95 -3.90
C ILE A 176 -1.61 4.46 -3.75
N THR A 177 -1.36 5.19 -4.84
CA THR A 177 -1.21 6.65 -4.78
C THR A 177 -2.52 7.32 -4.33
N SER A 178 -3.65 6.89 -4.89
CA SER A 178 -4.97 7.37 -4.48
C SER A 178 -5.31 7.00 -3.03
N LEU A 179 -4.98 5.79 -2.59
CA LEU A 179 -5.18 5.36 -1.21
C LEU A 179 -4.31 6.15 -0.23
N ASP A 180 -3.06 6.44 -0.58
CA ASP A 180 -2.16 7.25 0.24
C ASP A 180 -2.66 8.69 0.37
N ASP A 181 -3.08 9.32 -0.73
CA ASP A 181 -3.68 10.66 -0.70
C ASP A 181 -4.93 10.68 0.18
N TRP A 182 -5.83 9.71 0.02
CA TRP A 182 -7.04 9.60 0.84
C TRP A 182 -6.74 9.33 2.32
N PHE A 183 -5.72 8.52 2.62
CA PHE A 183 -5.29 8.26 4.00
C PHE A 183 -4.79 9.54 4.67
N GLN A 184 -4.00 10.35 3.97
CA GLN A 184 -3.52 11.63 4.49
C GLN A 184 -4.68 12.60 4.76
N GLU A 185 -5.66 12.68 3.86
CA GLU A 185 -6.85 13.52 4.05
C GLU A 185 -7.67 13.07 5.27
N ALA A 186 -7.94 11.76 5.38
CA ALA A 186 -8.69 11.19 6.50
C ALA A 186 -7.97 11.40 7.85
N MET A 187 -6.64 11.24 7.88
CA MET A 187 -5.84 11.52 9.07
C MET A 187 -5.90 12.99 9.47
N GLN A 188 -5.79 13.92 8.52
CA GLN A 188 -5.90 15.36 8.80
C GLN A 188 -7.28 15.73 9.35
N GLU A 189 -8.35 15.19 8.77
CA GLU A 189 -9.71 15.40 9.23
C GLU A 189 -9.90 14.90 10.68
N LEU A 190 -9.42 13.69 10.99
CA LEU A 190 -9.50 13.13 12.33
C LEU A 190 -8.71 13.95 13.35
N ILE A 191 -7.51 14.44 12.97
CA ILE A 191 -6.69 15.30 13.84
C ILE A 191 -7.44 16.60 14.14
N ALA A 192 -8.04 17.22 13.13
CA ALA A 192 -8.79 18.46 13.26
C ALA A 192 -10.04 18.31 14.14
N ARG A 193 -10.75 17.19 14.03
CA ARG A 193 -11.99 16.93 14.81
C ARG A 193 -11.73 16.50 16.25
N SER A 194 -10.55 15.97 16.54
CA SER A 194 -10.23 15.36 17.85
C SER A 194 -9.30 16.22 18.70
N ASP A 195 -9.15 17.52 18.39
CA ASP A 195 -8.16 18.42 19.02
C ASP A 195 -6.74 17.81 19.08
N GLY A 196 -6.36 17.08 18.03
CA GLY A 196 -5.08 16.37 17.94
C GLY A 196 -4.95 15.11 18.80
N LYS A 197 -6.01 14.68 19.49
CA LYS A 197 -6.04 13.47 20.33
C LYS A 197 -6.99 12.44 19.77
N ILE A 198 -6.50 11.63 18.84
CA ILE A 198 -7.27 10.53 18.29
C ILE A 198 -7.11 9.32 19.22
N ASP A 199 -8.22 8.67 19.58
CA ASP A 199 -8.16 7.48 20.42
C ASP A 199 -7.58 6.28 19.64
N PRO A 200 -6.91 5.34 20.33
CA PRO A 200 -6.26 4.19 19.67
C PRO A 200 -7.21 3.32 18.83
N ASP A 201 -8.48 3.19 19.22
CA ASP A 201 -9.42 2.33 18.51
C ASP A 201 -9.89 2.97 17.20
N THR A 202 -10.02 4.29 17.16
CA THR A 202 -10.25 5.05 15.92
C THR A 202 -9.05 4.94 14.98
N HIS A 203 -7.82 5.07 15.50
CA HIS A 203 -6.59 4.85 14.73
C HIS A 203 -6.53 3.45 14.10
N ARG A 204 -6.74 2.41 14.90
CA ARG A 204 -6.77 1.01 14.42
C ARG A 204 -7.80 0.80 13.32
N SER A 205 -8.98 1.40 13.47
CA SER A 205 -10.05 1.20 12.51
C SER A 205 -9.80 1.88 11.17
N LEU A 206 -9.21 3.06 11.20
CA LEU A 206 -8.73 3.71 9.99
C LEU A 206 -7.70 2.83 9.29
N PHE A 207 -6.69 2.34 10.01
CA PHE A 207 -5.64 1.48 9.46
C PHE A 207 -6.20 0.21 8.82
N LEU A 208 -7.16 -0.45 9.48
CA LEU A 208 -7.84 -1.63 8.93
C LEU A 208 -8.59 -1.28 7.64
N SER A 209 -9.30 -0.16 7.62
CA SER A 209 -10.07 0.26 6.45
C SER A 209 -9.17 0.37 5.22
N PHE A 210 -8.06 1.07 5.35
CA PHE A 210 -7.10 1.25 4.25
C PHE A 210 -6.37 -0.04 3.88
N ALA A 211 -6.06 -0.91 4.85
CA ALA A 211 -5.48 -2.21 4.57
C ALA A 211 -6.41 -3.07 3.72
N TYR A 212 -7.69 -3.17 4.12
CA TYR A 212 -8.67 -3.96 3.39
C TYR A 212 -8.96 -3.40 2.02
N HIS A 213 -9.12 -2.07 1.90
CA HIS A 213 -9.28 -1.41 0.60
C HIS A 213 -8.10 -1.68 -0.34
N GLY A 214 -6.86 -1.57 0.13
CA GLY A 214 -5.72 -1.84 -0.74
C GLY A 214 -5.56 -3.30 -1.16
N VAL A 215 -5.90 -4.25 -0.29
CA VAL A 215 -5.91 -5.68 -0.65
C VAL A 215 -7.02 -5.96 -1.67
N ALA A 216 -8.19 -5.37 -1.48
CA ALA A 216 -9.31 -5.41 -2.40
C ALA A 216 -8.95 -4.87 -3.80
N ASP A 217 -8.43 -3.64 -3.85
CA ASP A 217 -8.01 -3.01 -5.10
C ASP A 217 -6.99 -3.87 -5.86
N PHE A 218 -6.03 -4.46 -5.14
CA PHE A 218 -5.05 -5.36 -5.73
C PHE A 218 -5.69 -6.63 -6.29
N ALA A 219 -6.64 -7.24 -5.57
CA ALA A 219 -7.36 -8.43 -6.02
C ALA A 219 -8.13 -8.14 -7.32
N ASP A 220 -8.81 -6.99 -7.41
CA ASP A 220 -9.56 -6.56 -8.59
C ASP A 220 -8.68 -6.32 -9.81
N ILE A 221 -7.43 -5.88 -9.62
CA ILE A 221 -6.47 -5.73 -10.72
C ILE A 221 -6.12 -7.10 -11.32
N GLY A 222 -6.04 -8.14 -10.49
CA GLY A 222 -5.70 -9.51 -10.92
C GLY A 222 -6.82 -10.24 -11.67
N GLU A 223 -8.05 -9.74 -11.63
CA GLU A 223 -9.21 -10.35 -12.29
C GLU A 223 -9.50 -9.77 -13.70
N LYS A 224 -8.72 -8.76 -14.14
CA LYS A 224 -8.83 -8.12 -15.47
C LYS A 224 -7.79 -8.63 -16.45
#